data_AF-A0A925V0Y7-F1
#
_entry.id   AF-A0A925V0Y7-F1
#
_cell.length_a   1.000
_cell.length_b   1.000
_cell.length_c   1.000
_cell.angle_alpha   90.00
_cell.angle_beta   90.00
_cell.angle_gamma   90.00
#
_symmetry.space_group_name_H-M   'P 1'
#
loop_
_entity.id
_entity.type
_entity.pdbx_description
1 polymer ?
#
loop_
_entity_poly.entity_id
_entity_poly.type
_entity_poly.pdbx_seq_one_letter_code
_entity_poly.pdbx_strand_id
1 'polypeptide(L)' 'SKFTLGGVKNFAVRDGFEYGLGAFIGLYSFPSSLDSFYGKNPVTFGLFFRIRPSRM' A
#
# COMPACT_ATOMS: atom_id res chain seq x y z
N SER A 1 -8.20 -12.29 8.05
CA SER A 1 -8.25 -10.82 8.25
C SER A 1 -7.19 -10.16 7.40
N LYS A 2 -7.53 -9.09 6.66
CA LYS A 2 -6.57 -8.34 5.84
C LYS A 2 -6.12 -7.10 6.61
N PHE A 3 -4.83 -6.97 6.85
CA PHE A 3 -4.24 -5.80 7.50
C PHE A 3 -3.23 -5.16 6.56
N THR A 4 -3.22 -3.85 6.43
CA THR A 4 -2.29 -3.14 5.55
C THR A 4 -1.82 -1.88 6.25
N LEU A 5 -0.51 -1.66 6.22
CA LEU A 5 0.14 -0.53 6.85
C LEU A 5 1.16 0.04 5.86
N GLY A 6 1.19 1.36 5.74
CA GLY A 6 2.02 2.02 4.75
C GLY A 6 2.28 3.48 5.08
N GLY A 7 3.22 4.05 4.35
CA GLY A 7 3.63 5.44 4.45
C GLY A 7 3.67 6.09 3.08
N VAL A 8 3.59 7.42 3.07
CA VAL A 8 3.66 8.22 1.85
C VAL A 8 4.53 9.44 2.10
N LYS A 9 5.43 9.72 1.15
CA LYS A 9 6.22 10.94 1.12
C LYS A 9 5.73 11.82 -0.03
N ASN A 10 5.27 13.01 0.32
CA ASN A 10 4.91 14.03 -0.66
C ASN A 10 6.19 14.61 -1.26
N PHE A 11 6.19 14.85 -2.57
CA PHE A 11 7.39 15.33 -3.28
C PHE A 11 7.12 16.52 -4.21
N ALA A 12 5.86 16.81 -4.57
CA ALA A 12 5.52 17.98 -5.39
C ALA A 12 4.12 18.51 -5.06
N VAL A 13 3.96 19.83 -5.18
CA VAL A 13 2.65 20.49 -5.21
C VAL A 13 2.61 21.34 -6.48
N ARG A 14 1.59 21.13 -7.33
CA ARG A 14 1.44 21.84 -8.60
C ARG A 14 -0.03 21.88 -9.02
N ASP A 15 -0.46 23.01 -9.58
CA ASP A 15 -1.80 23.18 -10.18
C ASP A 15 -2.97 22.81 -9.23
N GLY A 16 -2.81 23.06 -7.92
CA GLY A 16 -3.81 22.73 -6.90
C GLY A 16 -3.80 21.26 -6.45
N PHE A 17 -2.78 20.48 -6.83
CA PHE A 17 -2.62 19.08 -6.46
C PHE A 17 -1.29 18.84 -5.73
N GLU A 18 -1.31 17.91 -4.78
CA GLU A 18 -0.13 17.37 -4.12
C GLU A 18 0.11 15.92 -4.57
N TYR A 19 1.34 15.66 -4.97
CA TYR A 19 1.82 14.37 -5.44
C TYR A 19 2.69 13.71 -4.37
N GLY A 20 2.45 12.42 -4.15
CA GLY A 20 3.21 11.61 -3.21
C GLY A 20 3.53 10.23 -3.76
N LEU A 21 4.66 9.68 -3.30
CA LEU A 21 5.03 8.31 -3.53
C LEU A 21 4.97 7.57 -2.21
N GLY A 22 4.32 6.41 -2.21
CA GLY A 22 4.11 5.62 -1.01
C GLY A 22 4.45 4.16 -1.20
N ALA A 23 4.61 3.49 -0.06
CA ALA A 23 4.83 2.07 0.03
C ALA A 23 3.95 1.49 1.14
N PHE A 24 3.54 0.24 0.97
CA PHE A 24 2.80 -0.48 1.99
C PHE A 24 3.25 -1.93 2.11
N ILE A 25 3.03 -2.48 3.30
CA ILE A 25 3.09 -3.89 3.61
C ILE A 25 1.70 -4.36 4.04
N GLY A 26 1.31 -5.56 3.63
CA GLY A 26 0.01 -6.14 3.98
C GLY A 26 0.11 -7.60 4.36
N LEU A 27 -0.67 -8.00 5.36
CA LEU A 27 -0.96 -9.38 5.67
C LEU A 27 -2.31 -9.72 5.03
N TYR A 28 -2.35 -10.77 4.23
CA TYR A 28 -3.59 -11.29 3.68
C TYR A 28 -3.94 -12.65 4.29
N SER A 29 -5.13 -13.17 4.03
CA SER A 29 -5.48 -14.53 4.42
C SER A 29 -6.01 -15.24 3.19
N PHE A 30 -5.69 -16.50 3.06
CA PHE A 30 -6.14 -17.38 2.00
C PHE A 30 -6.57 -18.74 2.61
N PRO A 31 -7.35 -19.57 1.90
CA PRO A 31 -7.77 -20.87 2.41
C PRO A 31 -6.60 -21.78 2.77
N SER A 32 -6.68 -22.50 3.91
CA SER A 32 -5.61 -23.38 4.39
C SER A 32 -5.21 -24.50 3.41
N SER A 33 -6.09 -24.85 2.47
CA SER A 33 -5.78 -25.76 1.35
C SER A 33 -4.64 -25.27 0.45
N LEU A 34 -4.31 -23.98 0.48
CA LEU A 34 -3.25 -23.37 -0.31
C LEU A 34 -1.95 -23.15 0.49
N ASP A 35 -1.88 -23.60 1.75
CA ASP A 35 -0.70 -23.42 2.61
C ASP A 35 0.57 -24.02 1.98
N SER A 36 0.45 -25.13 1.26
CA SER A 36 1.57 -25.77 0.54
C SER A 36 2.16 -24.90 -0.57
N PHE A 37 1.40 -23.92 -1.08
CA PHE A 37 1.82 -23.06 -2.18
C PHE A 37 2.29 -21.68 -1.70
N TYR A 38 1.62 -21.10 -0.70
CA TYR A 38 1.87 -19.72 -0.27
C TYR A 38 2.48 -19.58 1.13
N GLY A 39 2.57 -20.66 1.90
CA GLY A 39 3.15 -20.68 3.24
C GLY A 39 2.29 -19.97 4.31
N LYS A 40 2.60 -20.18 5.59
CA LYS A 40 1.70 -19.81 6.70
C LYS A 40 1.53 -18.30 6.95
N ASN A 41 2.42 -17.47 6.43
CA ASN A 41 2.44 -16.02 6.70
C ASN A 41 2.49 -15.21 5.38
N PRO A 42 1.38 -15.17 4.64
CA PRO A 42 1.29 -14.35 3.42
C PRO A 42 1.54 -12.87 3.68
N VAL A 43 2.56 -12.32 3.03
CA VAL A 43 2.88 -10.89 3.03
C VAL A 43 2.78 -10.33 1.61
N THR A 44 2.27 -9.10 1.48
CA THR A 44 2.27 -8.32 0.24
C THR A 44 3.06 -7.04 0.46
N PHE A 45 3.87 -6.67 -0.53
CA PHE A 45 4.55 -5.38 -0.59
C PHE A 45 4.08 -4.65 -1.84
N GLY A 46 3.90 -3.34 -1.75
CA GLY A 46 3.49 -2.55 -2.91
C GLY A 46 4.02 -1.13 -2.85
N LEU A 47 4.27 -0.58 -4.03
CA LEU A 47 4.51 0.85 -4.25
C LEU A 47 3.26 1.46 -4.89
N PHE A 48 2.98 2.71 -4.55
CA PHE A 48 1.86 3.43 -5.13
C PHE A 48 2.17 4.91 -5.29
N PHE A 49 1.55 5.50 -6.30
CA PHE A 49 1.53 6.94 -6.51
C PHE A 49 0.22 7.53 -5.98
N ARG A 50 0.30 8.65 -5.28
CA ARG A 50 -0.87 9.36 -4.74
C ARG A 50 -0.95 10.76 -5.35
N ILE A 51 -2.15 11.10 -5.82
CA ILE A 51 -2.53 12.45 -6.21
C ILE A 51 -3.70 12.87 -5.31
N ARG A 52 -3.63 14.05 -4.68
CA ARG A 52 -4.74 14.62 -3.92
C ARG A 52 -4.82 16.13 -4.14
N PRO A 53 -5.99 16.77 -3.98
CA PRO A 53 -6.06 18.23 -3.90
C PRO A 53 -5.09 18.76 -2.83
N SER A 54 -4.33 19.80 -3.16
CA SER A 54 -3.54 20.51 -2.16
C SER A 54 -4.48 21.23 -1.21
N ARG A 55 -4.10 21.34 0.07
CA ARG A 55 -4.83 22.25 0.97
C ARG A 55 -4.69 23.67 0.40
N MET A 56 -5.82 24.36 0.26
CA MET A 56 -5.86 25.79 -0.08
C MET A 56 -5.05 26.59 0.94
#